data_AF-A0A8I3AET2-F1
#
_entry.id   AF-A0A8I3AET2-F1
#
_cell.length_a   1.000
_cell.length_b   1.000
_cell.length_c   1.000
_cell.angle_alpha   90.00
_cell.angle_beta   90.00
_cell.angle_gamma   90.00
#
_symmetry.space_group_name_H-M   'P 1'
#
loop_
_entity.id
_entity.type
_entity.pdbx_description
1 polymer ?
#
loop_
_entity_poly.entity_id
_entity_poly.type
_entity_poly.pdbx_seq_one_letter_code
_entity_poly.pdbx_strand_id
1 'polypeptide(L)'
;MEMLTKLQGRDFACEYKYDGQRAQIHCDAKGKVSIFSRHLELMTDKYPDLVALMPQIRGEGVDSFVMEGEVVAIDRQTGDMKNFQALTNRARKDVAIGSIQVDVCMYSFDLMYLNGEPLLDRPFRERRELLRSMFIEVPHQFTWVKSLDATSQDSDAVLDFFKSATDIKCEGIMVKILDNLTEVPYQGGEVDAPVDEMEVPQTPSKRKATGKTAENGTKKKTRRKPLLATYEPDKRLDSWLKVKKDYNASFDTIDMVPVAGWHGQGRKAKWWSPILLAVRNEDSGSFEVVCKCISGLTDTFYKANRDFYDDSSGGSGVIQNIRSSKPAFIEYSGPEPDVWFEPQEVWEMAFADVTLSPTYTAAIGLVSEERGLSLRFPRFLKKRDDKGLDEASTNEFLASLFRKQELKAIPAAIDAAEDE
;
A
#
# COMPACT_ATOMS: atom_id res chain seq x y z
N MET A 1 6.25 5.71 -19.23
CA MET A 1 7.53 5.50 -19.96
C MET A 1 8.69 5.08 -19.08
N GLU A 2 8.98 5.73 -17.94
CA GLU A 2 10.14 5.37 -17.07
C GLU A 2 10.03 3.97 -16.41
N MET A 3 8.83 3.42 -16.31
CA MET A 3 8.61 2.08 -15.76
C MET A 3 8.94 0.97 -16.77
N LEU A 4 8.56 1.14 -18.05
CA LEU A 4 8.85 0.15 -19.11
C LEU A 4 10.36 0.01 -19.36
N THR A 5 11.12 1.10 -19.21
CA THR A 5 12.59 1.05 -19.30
C THR A 5 13.24 0.25 -18.16
N LYS A 6 12.58 0.10 -17.01
CA LYS A 6 13.07 -0.74 -15.90
C LYS A 6 12.98 -2.24 -16.22
N LEU A 7 12.11 -2.63 -17.14
CA LEU A 7 11.88 -4.03 -17.51
C LEU A 7 12.86 -4.54 -18.58
N GLN A 8 13.78 -3.68 -19.06
CA GLN A 8 14.90 -4.07 -19.94
C GLN A 8 14.48 -4.82 -21.21
N GLY A 9 13.32 -4.47 -21.79
CA GLY A 9 12.81 -5.09 -23.01
C GLY A 9 12.26 -6.50 -22.84
N ARG A 10 12.06 -6.97 -21.60
CA ARG A 10 11.41 -8.26 -21.33
C ARG A 10 9.89 -8.16 -21.44
N ASP A 11 9.27 -9.27 -21.78
CA ASP A 11 7.82 -9.43 -21.75
C ASP A 11 7.32 -9.45 -20.30
N PHE A 12 6.16 -8.86 -20.08
CA PHE A 12 5.55 -8.75 -18.77
C PHE A 12 4.03 -8.87 -18.84
N ALA A 13 3.45 -9.28 -17.73
CA ALA A 13 2.02 -9.23 -17.49
C ALA A 13 1.68 -8.00 -16.66
N CYS A 14 0.68 -7.25 -17.09
CA CYS A 14 -0.05 -6.28 -16.29
C CYS A 14 -1.27 -6.98 -15.69
N GLU A 15 -1.47 -6.90 -14.38
CA GLU A 15 -2.61 -7.48 -13.67
C GLU A 15 -3.30 -6.42 -12.85
N TYR A 16 -4.63 -6.48 -12.73
CA TYR A 16 -5.34 -5.56 -11.84
C TYR A 16 -4.83 -5.70 -10.41
N LYS A 17 -4.58 -4.55 -9.79
CA LYS A 17 -4.18 -4.47 -8.39
C LYS A 17 -5.41 -4.27 -7.51
N TYR A 18 -6.06 -5.38 -7.17
CA TYR A 18 -7.25 -5.38 -6.32
C TYR A 18 -7.01 -4.78 -4.94
N ASP A 19 -8.04 -4.13 -4.38
CA ASP A 19 -8.06 -3.53 -3.04
C ASP A 19 -8.72 -4.50 -2.04
N GLY A 20 -7.95 -5.46 -1.55
CA GLY A 20 -8.46 -6.53 -0.69
C GLY A 20 -7.48 -6.96 0.39
N GLN A 21 -7.66 -8.20 0.84
CA GLN A 21 -6.73 -8.86 1.75
C GLN A 21 -6.05 -10.02 1.02
N ARG A 22 -4.72 -9.93 0.85
CA ARG A 22 -3.91 -11.03 0.34
C ARG A 22 -4.16 -12.31 1.14
N ALA A 23 -4.45 -13.39 0.43
CA ALA A 23 -4.64 -14.71 0.98
C ALA A 23 -3.73 -15.72 0.25
N GLN A 24 -2.98 -16.48 1.05
CA GLN A 24 -2.25 -17.64 0.59
C GLN A 24 -3.02 -18.89 1.02
N ILE A 25 -3.54 -19.64 0.07
CA ILE A 25 -4.39 -20.81 0.31
C ILE A 25 -3.56 -22.07 0.10
N HIS A 26 -3.53 -22.90 1.13
CA HIS A 26 -2.90 -24.21 1.12
C HIS A 26 -4.00 -25.26 1.14
N CYS A 27 -3.96 -26.20 0.22
CA CYS A 27 -4.71 -27.44 0.32
C CYS A 27 -3.76 -28.63 0.30
N ASP A 28 -3.82 -29.47 1.34
CA ASP A 28 -3.10 -30.73 1.35
C ASP A 28 -3.85 -31.83 0.59
N ALA A 29 -3.17 -32.96 0.35
CA ALA A 29 -3.72 -34.12 -0.34
C ALA A 29 -4.86 -34.82 0.43
N LYS A 30 -5.08 -34.47 1.70
CA LYS A 30 -6.21 -34.96 2.49
C LYS A 30 -7.43 -34.03 2.38
N GLY A 31 -7.32 -32.96 1.58
CA GLY A 31 -8.37 -31.96 1.39
C GLY A 31 -8.44 -30.90 2.50
N LYS A 32 -7.49 -30.88 3.45
CA LYS A 32 -7.47 -29.85 4.49
C LYS A 32 -7.03 -28.52 3.88
N VAL A 33 -7.87 -27.51 4.07
CA VAL A 33 -7.60 -26.14 3.61
C VAL A 33 -7.07 -25.30 4.76
N SER A 34 -6.01 -24.54 4.53
CA SER A 34 -5.50 -23.51 5.44
C SER A 34 -5.28 -22.21 4.68
N ILE A 35 -5.67 -21.09 5.28
CA ILE A 35 -5.59 -19.78 4.64
C ILE A 35 -4.70 -18.88 5.50
N PHE A 36 -3.69 -18.26 4.89
CA PHE A 36 -2.72 -17.42 5.57
C PHE A 36 -2.76 -15.98 5.06
N SER A 37 -2.61 -15.02 5.98
CA SER A 37 -2.50 -13.60 5.65
C SER A 37 -1.15 -13.27 5.00
N ARG A 38 -0.98 -12.02 4.55
CA ARG A 38 0.32 -11.51 4.07
C ARG A 38 1.47 -11.72 5.06
N HIS A 39 1.19 -11.70 6.35
CA HIS A 39 2.18 -11.87 7.43
C HIS A 39 2.20 -13.31 7.97
N LEU A 40 1.64 -14.26 7.21
CA LEU A 40 1.55 -15.68 7.57
C LEU A 40 0.74 -15.97 8.83
N GLU A 41 -0.17 -15.06 9.19
CA GLU A 41 -1.14 -15.32 10.26
C GLU A 41 -2.23 -16.27 9.73
N LEU A 42 -2.54 -17.32 10.49
CA LEU A 42 -3.61 -18.24 10.14
C LEU A 42 -4.96 -17.53 10.22
N MET A 43 -5.69 -17.51 9.11
CA MET A 43 -6.99 -16.86 8.96
C MET A 43 -8.05 -17.78 8.37
N THR A 44 -7.87 -19.10 8.47
CA THR A 44 -8.82 -20.11 7.98
C THR A 44 -10.24 -19.88 8.55
N ASP A 45 -10.36 -19.66 9.85
CA ASP A 45 -11.66 -19.49 10.54
C ASP A 45 -12.37 -18.18 10.18
N LYS A 46 -11.65 -17.23 9.58
CA LYS A 46 -12.22 -15.98 9.06
C LYS A 46 -12.97 -16.21 7.75
N TYR A 47 -12.56 -17.23 6.98
CA TYR A 47 -13.03 -17.49 5.61
C TYR A 47 -13.58 -18.91 5.40
N PRO A 48 -14.61 -19.33 6.17
CA PRO A 48 -15.21 -20.67 6.03
C PRO A 48 -15.90 -20.88 4.67
N ASP A 49 -16.40 -19.81 4.05
CA ASP A 49 -16.92 -19.77 2.68
C ASP A 49 -15.83 -20.11 1.65
N LEU A 50 -14.64 -19.50 1.76
CA LEU A 50 -13.51 -19.84 0.88
C LEU A 50 -13.04 -21.28 1.12
N VAL A 51 -13.01 -21.74 2.37
CA VAL A 51 -12.69 -23.14 2.70
C VAL A 51 -13.67 -24.10 2.00
N ALA A 52 -14.97 -23.81 2.05
CA ALA A 52 -16.00 -24.62 1.39
C ALA A 52 -15.96 -24.52 -0.15
N LEU A 53 -15.40 -23.44 -0.69
CA LEU A 53 -15.21 -23.22 -2.12
C LEU A 53 -14.03 -24.02 -2.69
N MET A 54 -12.96 -24.22 -1.92
CA MET A 54 -11.71 -24.83 -2.42
C MET A 54 -11.88 -26.23 -3.06
N PRO A 55 -12.77 -27.12 -2.60
CA PRO A 55 -13.02 -28.38 -3.31
C PRO A 55 -13.72 -28.21 -4.66
N GLN A 56 -14.53 -27.15 -4.83
CA GLN A 56 -15.37 -26.93 -6.01
C GLN A 56 -14.60 -26.34 -7.19
N ILE A 57 -13.54 -25.57 -6.91
CA ILE A 57 -12.73 -24.89 -7.93
C ILE A 57 -11.64 -25.79 -8.52
N ARG A 58 -11.43 -27.01 -8.00
CA ARG A 58 -10.36 -27.90 -8.46
C ARG A 58 -10.74 -28.54 -9.79
N GLY A 59 -9.85 -28.43 -10.76
CA GLY A 59 -9.91 -29.25 -11.96
C GLY A 59 -9.58 -30.71 -11.67
N GLU A 60 -9.78 -31.55 -12.68
CA GLU A 60 -9.45 -32.97 -12.60
C GLU A 60 -7.95 -33.17 -12.33
N GLY A 61 -7.62 -34.06 -11.39
CA GLY A 61 -6.24 -34.40 -11.03
C GLY A 61 -5.53 -33.40 -10.10
N VAL A 62 -6.23 -32.44 -9.50
CA VAL A 62 -5.65 -31.55 -8.47
C VAL A 62 -5.88 -32.12 -7.06
N ASP A 63 -4.82 -32.69 -6.49
CA ASP A 63 -4.84 -33.29 -5.14
C ASP A 63 -4.39 -32.30 -4.06
N SER A 64 -3.33 -31.54 -4.33
CA SER A 64 -2.76 -30.58 -3.38
C SER A 64 -2.19 -29.36 -4.08
N PHE A 65 -2.28 -28.18 -3.45
CA PHE A 65 -1.79 -26.94 -4.03
C PHE A 65 -1.49 -25.87 -2.99
N VAL A 66 -0.64 -24.91 -3.37
CA VAL A 66 -0.50 -23.63 -2.68
C VAL A 66 -0.68 -22.52 -3.70
N MET A 67 -1.75 -21.73 -3.57
CA MET A 67 -2.05 -20.61 -4.45
C MET A 67 -2.14 -19.29 -3.70
N GLU A 68 -1.98 -18.20 -4.45
CA GLU A 68 -2.11 -16.85 -3.92
C GLU A 68 -3.10 -16.02 -4.71
N GLY A 69 -3.78 -15.14 -3.97
CA GLY A 69 -4.71 -14.18 -4.53
C GLY A 69 -5.06 -13.07 -3.55
N GLU A 70 -5.97 -12.22 -3.99
CA GLU A 70 -6.54 -11.16 -3.19
C GLU A 70 -8.02 -11.49 -2.91
N VAL A 71 -8.40 -11.51 -1.64
CA VAL A 71 -9.80 -11.63 -1.22
C VAL A 71 -10.41 -10.25 -1.20
N VAL A 72 -11.45 -10.03 -2.01
CA VAL A 72 -12.09 -8.73 -2.21
C VAL A 72 -13.55 -8.84 -1.79
N ALA A 73 -14.05 -7.83 -1.07
CA ALA A 73 -15.47 -7.76 -0.76
C ALA A 73 -16.27 -7.40 -2.02
N ILE A 74 -17.39 -8.07 -2.24
CA ILE A 74 -18.22 -7.86 -3.43
C ILE A 74 -19.71 -7.76 -3.07
N ASP A 75 -20.51 -7.37 -4.04
CA ASP A 75 -21.93 -7.71 -4.10
C ASP A 75 -22.12 -9.07 -4.81
N ARG A 76 -22.75 -10.05 -4.15
CA ARG A 76 -22.90 -11.40 -4.73
C ARG A 76 -23.82 -11.42 -5.95
N GLN A 77 -24.80 -10.52 -6.01
CA GLN A 77 -25.79 -10.51 -7.08
C GLN A 77 -25.22 -9.86 -8.33
N THR A 78 -24.58 -8.70 -8.17
CA THR A 78 -24.06 -7.93 -9.32
C THR A 78 -22.61 -8.27 -9.68
N GLY A 79 -21.83 -8.79 -8.71
CA GLY A 79 -20.39 -9.00 -8.85
C GLY A 79 -19.55 -7.73 -8.60
N ASP A 80 -20.19 -6.60 -8.26
CA ASP A 80 -19.50 -5.33 -8.07
C ASP A 80 -18.55 -5.36 -6.86
N MET A 81 -17.35 -4.82 -7.05
CA MET A 81 -16.36 -4.73 -5.97
C MET A 81 -16.71 -3.62 -4.98
N LYS A 82 -16.57 -3.96 -3.69
CA LYS A 82 -16.64 -3.05 -2.56
C LYS A 82 -15.22 -2.67 -2.12
N ASN A 83 -15.09 -1.53 -1.45
CA ASN A 83 -13.80 -1.06 -0.96
C ASN A 83 -13.24 -1.97 0.16
N PHE A 84 -11.95 -1.83 0.46
CA PHE A 84 -11.32 -2.60 1.53
C PHE A 84 -11.99 -2.40 2.91
N GLN A 85 -12.56 -1.22 3.18
CA GLN A 85 -13.24 -0.96 4.46
C GLN A 85 -14.44 -1.90 4.65
N ALA A 86 -15.21 -2.19 3.59
CA ALA A 86 -16.28 -3.17 3.64
C ALA A 86 -15.77 -4.57 4.04
N LEU A 87 -14.60 -4.97 3.54
CA LEU A 87 -13.97 -6.25 3.91
C LEU A 87 -13.55 -6.27 5.39
N THR A 88 -13.14 -5.13 5.97
CA THR A 88 -12.73 -5.07 7.39
C THR A 88 -13.88 -5.27 8.37
N ASN A 89 -15.13 -5.07 7.94
CA ASN A 89 -16.33 -5.33 8.75
C ASN A 89 -16.63 -6.81 8.92
N ARG A 90 -15.93 -7.69 8.19
CA ARG A 90 -16.09 -9.13 8.33
C ARG A 90 -15.54 -9.61 9.68
N ALA A 91 -16.32 -10.46 10.36
CA ALA A 91 -15.92 -11.08 11.62
C ALA A 91 -14.59 -11.84 11.48
N ARG A 92 -13.76 -11.79 12.53
CA ARG A 92 -12.37 -12.28 12.47
C ARG A 92 -12.18 -13.73 12.94
N LYS A 93 -13.10 -14.26 13.73
CA LYS A 93 -13.00 -15.59 14.37
C LYS A 93 -14.36 -16.27 14.41
N ASP A 94 -14.33 -17.60 14.41
CA ASP A 94 -15.48 -18.49 14.60
C ASP A 94 -16.69 -18.13 13.71
N VAL A 95 -16.40 -17.73 12.47
CA VAL A 95 -17.44 -17.33 11.53
C VAL A 95 -18.16 -18.59 11.05
N ALA A 96 -19.48 -18.65 11.26
CA ALA A 96 -20.30 -19.67 10.65
C ALA A 96 -20.75 -19.22 9.25
N ILE A 97 -20.83 -20.13 8.27
CA ILE A 97 -21.18 -19.80 6.88
C ILE A 97 -22.50 -19.01 6.79
N GLY A 98 -23.54 -19.43 7.52
CA GLY A 98 -24.84 -18.76 7.52
C GLY A 98 -24.87 -17.39 8.22
N SER A 99 -23.78 -16.99 8.89
CA SER A 99 -23.66 -15.69 9.57
C SER A 99 -22.87 -14.65 8.79
N ILE A 100 -22.38 -15.00 7.59
CA ILE A 100 -21.58 -14.12 6.75
C ILE A 100 -22.48 -13.03 6.17
N GLN A 101 -22.16 -11.77 6.46
CA GLN A 101 -22.84 -10.61 5.91
C GLN A 101 -22.08 -9.94 4.77
N VAL A 102 -20.77 -10.18 4.68
CA VAL A 102 -19.89 -9.59 3.67
C VAL A 102 -19.44 -10.67 2.72
N ASP A 103 -20.05 -10.70 1.54
CA ASP A 103 -19.64 -11.57 0.45
C ASP A 103 -18.26 -11.20 -0.07
N VAL A 104 -17.51 -12.23 -0.45
CA VAL A 104 -16.16 -12.09 -0.99
C VAL A 104 -15.99 -12.90 -2.27
N CYS A 105 -15.08 -12.44 -3.11
CA CYS A 105 -14.53 -13.16 -4.25
C CYS A 105 -13.00 -13.25 -4.09
N MET A 106 -12.44 -14.41 -4.44
CA MET A 106 -11.01 -14.65 -4.48
C MET A 106 -10.48 -14.43 -5.90
N TYR A 107 -9.62 -13.43 -6.07
CA TYR A 107 -8.94 -13.13 -7.33
C TYR A 107 -7.51 -13.69 -7.27
N SER A 108 -7.29 -14.86 -7.87
CA SER A 108 -6.00 -15.56 -7.79
C SER A 108 -5.02 -15.07 -8.85
N PHE A 109 -3.74 -14.98 -8.48
CA PHE A 109 -2.68 -14.40 -9.32
C PHE A 109 -1.36 -15.18 -9.36
N ASP A 110 -1.18 -16.23 -8.56
CA ASP A 110 0.02 -17.09 -8.62
C ASP A 110 -0.25 -18.48 -8.04
N LEU A 111 0.59 -19.46 -8.41
CA LEU A 111 0.58 -20.84 -7.94
C LEU A 111 2.01 -21.26 -7.60
N MET A 112 2.25 -21.63 -6.34
CA MET A 112 3.60 -21.93 -5.83
C MET A 112 3.87 -23.41 -5.65
N TYR A 113 2.84 -24.23 -5.61
CA TYR A 113 2.94 -25.68 -5.40
C TYR A 113 1.73 -26.37 -6.01
N LEU A 114 1.94 -27.54 -6.61
CA LEU A 114 0.89 -28.35 -7.19
C LEU A 114 1.29 -29.84 -7.12
N ASN A 115 0.43 -30.68 -6.54
CA ASN A 115 0.52 -32.14 -6.58
C ASN A 115 1.90 -32.74 -6.20
N GLY A 116 2.50 -32.29 -5.10
CA GLY A 116 3.83 -32.76 -4.69
C GLY A 116 4.98 -31.89 -5.17
N GLU A 117 4.76 -31.08 -6.21
CA GLU A 117 5.82 -30.35 -6.90
C GLU A 117 5.84 -28.86 -6.50
N PRO A 118 6.97 -28.35 -5.97
CA PRO A 118 7.16 -26.92 -5.81
C PRO A 118 7.35 -26.25 -7.17
N LEU A 119 6.72 -25.10 -7.36
CA LEU A 119 6.76 -24.32 -8.61
C LEU A 119 7.63 -23.06 -8.48
N LEU A 120 8.27 -22.83 -7.34
CA LEU A 120 8.96 -21.57 -7.01
C LEU A 120 10.04 -21.18 -8.04
N ASP A 121 10.80 -22.18 -8.51
CA ASP A 121 11.88 -21.98 -9.48
C ASP A 121 11.40 -21.88 -10.93
N ARG A 122 10.09 -22.05 -11.18
CA ARG A 122 9.52 -21.96 -12.52
C ARG A 122 9.21 -20.51 -12.89
N PRO A 123 9.29 -20.11 -14.16
CA PRO A 123 8.91 -18.77 -14.62
C PRO A 123 7.46 -18.43 -14.29
N PHE A 124 7.17 -17.14 -14.08
CA PHE A 124 5.83 -16.67 -13.74
C PHE A 124 4.79 -17.06 -14.80
N ARG A 125 5.16 -17.06 -16.09
CA ARG A 125 4.31 -17.52 -17.18
C ARG A 125 3.76 -18.92 -16.93
N GLU A 126 4.65 -19.87 -16.64
CA GLU A 126 4.30 -21.28 -16.44
C GLU A 126 3.42 -21.45 -15.20
N ARG A 127 3.77 -20.81 -14.08
CA ARG A 127 2.96 -20.88 -12.84
C ARG A 127 1.55 -20.36 -13.06
N ARG A 128 1.42 -19.26 -13.80
CA ARG A 128 0.13 -18.65 -14.13
C ARG A 128 -0.68 -19.49 -15.12
N GLU A 129 -0.03 -20.13 -16.09
CA GLU A 129 -0.70 -21.06 -17.01
C GLU A 129 -1.25 -22.28 -16.27
N LEU A 130 -0.47 -22.87 -15.36
CA LEU A 130 -0.93 -23.96 -14.48
C LEU A 130 -2.10 -23.52 -13.59
N LEU A 131 -2.03 -22.32 -13.01
CA LEU A 131 -3.15 -21.76 -12.23
C LEU A 131 -4.44 -21.70 -13.06
N ARG A 132 -4.36 -21.28 -14.32
CA ARG A 132 -5.54 -21.10 -15.18
C ARG A 132 -6.07 -22.40 -15.77
N SER A 133 -5.22 -23.39 -15.99
CA SER A 133 -5.61 -24.67 -16.62
C SER A 133 -6.10 -25.71 -15.61
N MET A 134 -5.61 -25.67 -14.37
CA MET A 134 -5.87 -26.69 -13.36
C MET A 134 -7.08 -26.39 -12.46
N PHE A 135 -7.72 -25.25 -12.64
CA PHE A 135 -8.77 -24.77 -11.73
C PHE A 135 -9.92 -24.12 -12.52
N ILE A 136 -11.10 -24.09 -11.92
CA ILE A 136 -12.35 -23.69 -12.55
C ILE A 136 -12.85 -22.41 -11.90
N GLU A 137 -13.19 -21.41 -12.73
CA GLU A 137 -13.80 -20.17 -12.27
C GLU A 137 -15.22 -20.43 -11.75
N VAL A 138 -15.55 -19.79 -10.63
CA VAL A 138 -16.90 -19.82 -10.06
C VAL A 138 -17.40 -18.38 -10.00
N PRO A 139 -18.43 -18.02 -10.79
CA PRO A 139 -18.93 -16.65 -10.86
C PRO A 139 -19.11 -16.01 -9.49
N HIS A 140 -18.54 -14.82 -9.35
CA HIS A 140 -18.58 -13.98 -8.14
C HIS A 140 -17.94 -14.62 -6.89
N GLN A 141 -17.30 -15.79 -6.98
CA GLN A 141 -16.66 -16.46 -5.84
C GLN A 141 -15.17 -16.66 -6.04
N PHE A 142 -14.77 -17.06 -7.25
CA PHE A 142 -13.38 -17.35 -7.59
C PHE A 142 -13.12 -17.09 -9.08
N THR A 143 -12.07 -16.34 -9.36
CA THR A 143 -11.63 -16.01 -10.72
C THR A 143 -10.15 -15.65 -10.69
N TRP A 144 -9.57 -15.47 -11.87
CA TRP A 144 -8.22 -14.96 -12.03
C TRP A 144 -8.21 -13.44 -11.93
N VAL A 145 -7.07 -12.89 -11.52
CA VAL A 145 -6.85 -11.46 -11.73
C VAL A 145 -6.95 -11.14 -13.22
N LYS A 146 -7.70 -10.09 -13.57
CA LYS A 146 -7.75 -9.59 -14.94
C LYS A 146 -6.34 -9.17 -15.35
N SER A 147 -5.89 -9.60 -16.52
CA SER A 147 -4.51 -9.42 -16.97
C SER A 147 -4.39 -9.02 -18.44
N LEU A 148 -3.31 -8.34 -18.78
CA LEU A 148 -2.85 -8.04 -20.13
C LEU A 148 -1.37 -8.40 -20.24
N ASP A 149 -1.01 -9.27 -21.17
CA ASP A 149 0.41 -9.49 -21.51
C ASP A 149 0.86 -8.42 -22.50
N ALA A 150 2.04 -7.86 -22.29
CA ALA A 150 2.54 -6.71 -23.02
C ALA A 150 4.08 -6.70 -23.09
N THR A 151 4.58 -5.94 -24.05
CA THR A 151 6.00 -5.65 -24.24
C THR A 151 6.28 -4.17 -23.99
N SER A 152 7.55 -3.75 -24.08
CA SER A 152 7.90 -2.32 -23.98
C SER A 152 7.33 -1.45 -25.11
N GLN A 153 6.79 -2.05 -26.18
CA GLN A 153 6.19 -1.34 -27.32
C GLN A 153 4.70 -1.03 -27.10
N ASP A 154 4.04 -1.71 -26.15
CA ASP A 154 2.58 -1.66 -25.96
C ASP A 154 2.15 -0.59 -24.94
N SER A 155 2.80 0.57 -24.93
CA SER A 155 2.60 1.59 -23.89
C SER A 155 1.16 2.08 -23.78
N ASP A 156 0.48 2.22 -24.92
CA ASP A 156 -0.89 2.75 -24.98
C ASP A 156 -1.89 1.72 -24.44
N ALA A 157 -1.75 0.46 -24.84
CA ALA A 157 -2.55 -0.65 -24.31
C ALA A 157 -2.37 -0.80 -22.79
N VAL A 158 -1.14 -0.69 -22.27
CA VAL A 158 -0.88 -0.71 -20.83
C VAL A 158 -1.52 0.47 -20.12
N LEU A 159 -1.51 1.66 -20.73
CA LEU A 159 -2.14 2.86 -20.17
C LEU A 159 -3.66 2.71 -20.10
N ASP A 160 -4.30 2.19 -21.14
CA ASP A 160 -5.74 1.98 -21.16
C ASP A 160 -6.15 0.85 -20.20
N PHE A 161 -5.34 -0.20 -20.11
CA PHE A 161 -5.52 -1.25 -19.10
C PHE A 161 -5.43 -0.69 -17.68
N PHE A 162 -4.47 0.20 -17.41
CA PHE A 162 -4.35 0.89 -16.14
C PHE A 162 -5.56 1.77 -15.82
N LYS A 163 -6.06 2.56 -16.78
CA LYS A 163 -7.28 3.37 -16.62
C LYS A 163 -8.46 2.48 -16.26
N SER A 164 -8.68 1.41 -17.02
CA SER A 164 -9.77 0.47 -16.78
C SER A 164 -9.71 -0.19 -15.39
N ALA A 165 -8.52 -0.44 -14.85
CA ALA A 165 -8.36 -0.93 -13.48
C ALA A 165 -8.82 0.12 -12.46
N THR A 166 -8.42 1.38 -12.65
CA THR A 166 -8.77 2.47 -11.74
C THR A 166 -10.23 2.88 -11.82
N ASP A 167 -10.89 2.68 -12.96
CA ASP A 167 -12.31 2.97 -13.15
C ASP A 167 -13.20 2.01 -12.33
N ILE A 168 -12.73 0.79 -12.10
CA ILE A 168 -13.43 -0.21 -11.26
C ILE A 168 -12.84 -0.31 -9.85
N LYS A 169 -12.26 0.77 -9.33
CA LYS A 169 -11.75 0.89 -7.94
C LYS A 169 -10.59 -0.04 -7.57
N CYS A 170 -9.88 -0.62 -8.53
CA CYS A 170 -8.59 -1.24 -8.22
C CYS A 170 -7.57 -0.14 -7.89
N GLU A 171 -6.57 -0.45 -7.05
CA GLU A 171 -5.52 0.50 -6.67
C GLU A 171 -4.60 0.89 -7.86
N GLY A 172 -4.71 0.18 -8.97
CA GLY A 172 -3.91 0.32 -10.19
C GLY A 172 -3.62 -1.05 -10.80
N ILE A 173 -2.37 -1.26 -11.25
CA ILE A 173 -1.92 -2.54 -11.81
C ILE A 173 -0.63 -3.04 -11.12
N MET A 174 -0.48 -4.35 -11.07
CA MET A 174 0.77 -5.04 -10.82
C MET A 174 1.40 -5.38 -12.16
N VAL A 175 2.71 -5.18 -12.30
CA VAL A 175 3.44 -5.59 -13.50
C VAL A 175 4.49 -6.60 -13.12
N LYS A 176 4.44 -7.76 -13.76
CA LYS A 176 5.23 -8.95 -13.42
C LYS A 176 5.96 -9.43 -14.66
N ILE A 177 7.27 -9.62 -14.56
CA ILE A 177 8.06 -10.21 -15.65
C ILE A 177 7.60 -11.66 -15.86
N LEU A 178 7.33 -12.02 -17.12
CA LEU A 178 6.82 -13.35 -17.48
C LEU A 178 7.93 -14.41 -17.43
N ASP A 179 9.08 -14.08 -18.01
CA ASP A 179 10.17 -15.03 -18.24
C ASP A 179 11.55 -14.49 -17.82
N ASN A 180 12.43 -15.41 -17.45
CA ASN A 180 13.86 -15.10 -17.30
C ASN A 180 14.52 -14.98 -18.67
N LEU A 181 15.52 -14.09 -18.81
CA LEU A 181 16.40 -14.14 -19.99
C LEU A 181 17.16 -15.46 -19.97
N THR A 182 17.22 -16.12 -21.12
CA THR A 182 17.87 -17.42 -21.33
C THR A 182 19.40 -17.41 -21.09
N GLU A 183 20.02 -16.27 -20.79
CA GLU A 183 21.49 -16.11 -20.69
C GLU A 183 22.03 -15.70 -19.30
N VAL A 184 21.33 -15.97 -18.20
CA VAL A 184 21.96 -15.82 -16.87
C VAL A 184 21.80 -17.12 -16.08
N PRO A 185 22.81 -18.01 -16.08
CA PRO A 185 22.81 -19.12 -15.15
C PRO A 185 22.85 -18.55 -13.73
N TYR A 186 21.76 -18.73 -12.99
CA TYR A 186 21.73 -18.51 -11.56
C TYR A 186 22.58 -19.61 -10.90
N GLN A 187 23.85 -19.30 -10.62
CA GLN A 187 24.64 -20.11 -9.70
C GLN A 187 24.15 -19.77 -8.29
N GLY A 188 23.33 -20.66 -7.72
CA GLY A 188 22.97 -20.63 -6.32
C GLY A 188 24.25 -20.54 -5.48
N GLY A 189 24.39 -19.46 -4.72
CA GLY A 189 25.52 -19.28 -3.83
C GLY A 189 25.30 -20.05 -2.54
N GLU A 190 25.80 -21.27 -2.47
CA GLU A 190 26.32 -21.85 -1.23
C GLU A 190 27.83 -21.89 -1.32
N VAL A 191 28.51 -21.20 -0.40
CA VAL A 191 29.67 -21.77 0.28
C VAL A 191 29.79 -21.12 1.65
N ASP A 192 29.46 -21.93 2.64
CA ASP A 192 29.97 -21.84 4.00
C ASP A 192 31.44 -22.29 4.03
N ALA A 193 32.14 -21.92 5.11
CA ALA A 193 33.49 -22.31 5.55
C ALA A 193 34.67 -21.36 5.24
N PRO A 194 35.73 -21.37 6.08
CA PRO A 194 35.75 -21.42 7.55
C PRO A 194 36.43 -20.16 8.14
N VAL A 195 36.14 -19.89 9.41
CA VAL A 195 36.81 -18.84 10.19
C VAL A 195 38.16 -19.40 10.64
N ASP A 196 39.27 -18.76 10.24
CA ASP A 196 40.59 -19.02 10.81
C ASP A 196 41.24 -17.71 11.26
N GLU A 197 42.01 -17.83 12.34
CA GLU A 197 42.36 -16.82 13.33
C GLU A 197 43.38 -15.74 12.90
N MET A 198 43.58 -14.78 13.82
CA MET A 198 44.70 -13.82 13.97
C MET A 198 44.57 -12.47 13.22
N GLU A 199 44.92 -11.29 13.76
CA GLU A 199 45.79 -10.92 14.89
C GLU A 199 45.52 -9.45 15.33
N VAL A 200 46.02 -9.08 16.52
CA VAL A 200 45.80 -7.80 17.24
C VAL A 200 46.56 -6.61 16.60
N PRO A 201 45.99 -5.39 16.52
CA PRO A 201 46.68 -4.26 15.88
C PRO A 201 47.66 -3.54 16.83
N GLN A 202 48.92 -3.41 16.40
CA GLN A 202 49.86 -2.42 16.95
C GLN A 202 49.85 -1.13 16.11
N THR A 203 49.80 0.00 16.81
CA THR A 203 49.88 1.39 16.33
C THR A 203 51.15 1.74 15.53
N PRO A 204 51.07 2.70 14.60
CA PRO A 204 52.25 3.48 14.20
C PRO A 204 52.12 4.99 14.45
N SER A 205 53.24 5.59 14.83
CA SER A 205 53.45 7.02 15.07
C SER A 205 53.86 7.80 13.81
N LYS A 206 53.29 9.00 13.66
CA LYS A 206 53.75 10.25 12.96
C LYS A 206 54.96 10.20 11.99
N ARG A 207 54.78 10.72 10.76
CA ARG A 207 55.38 12.01 10.26
C ARG A 207 54.99 12.41 8.81
N LYS A 208 54.81 13.73 8.67
CA LYS A 208 54.64 14.73 7.58
C LYS A 208 54.88 14.42 6.06
N ALA A 209 53.88 14.88 5.29
CA ALA A 209 53.86 15.87 4.17
C ALA A 209 54.62 15.65 2.83
N THR A 210 53.89 15.60 1.70
CA THR A 210 53.78 16.62 0.60
C THR A 210 53.33 15.98 -0.74
N GLY A 211 52.60 16.75 -1.57
CA GLY A 211 52.61 16.61 -3.04
C GLY A 211 51.40 15.95 -3.73
N LYS A 212 50.74 16.72 -4.60
CA LYS A 212 49.59 16.36 -5.48
C LYS A 212 49.96 15.36 -6.59
N THR A 213 49.02 14.50 -6.97
CA THR A 213 48.44 14.43 -8.34
C THR A 213 47.18 13.56 -8.36
N ALA A 214 46.21 14.00 -9.15
CA ALA A 214 44.92 13.35 -9.36
C ALA A 214 45.03 12.23 -10.39
N GLU A 215 44.25 11.15 -10.25
CA GLU A 215 43.65 10.47 -11.40
C GLU A 215 42.41 9.64 -11.01
N ASN A 216 41.28 10.10 -11.55
CA ASN A 216 40.07 9.41 -11.99
C ASN A 216 39.43 8.32 -11.11
N GLY A 217 38.35 8.74 -10.46
CA GLY A 217 37.40 7.88 -9.78
C GLY A 217 36.69 6.90 -10.72
N THR A 218 36.81 5.62 -10.39
CA THR A 218 35.88 4.58 -10.83
C THR A 218 34.51 4.85 -10.24
N LYS A 219 33.55 5.24 -11.09
CA LYS A 219 32.12 5.29 -10.77
C LYS A 219 31.71 3.92 -10.20
N LYS A 220 31.29 3.88 -8.94
CA LYS A 220 30.58 2.73 -8.35
C LYS A 220 29.36 2.42 -9.23
N LYS A 221 29.44 1.36 -10.05
CA LYS A 221 28.25 0.78 -10.69
C LYS A 221 27.39 0.25 -9.54
N THR A 222 26.28 0.92 -9.26
CA THR A 222 25.22 0.40 -8.41
C THR A 222 24.75 -0.91 -9.01
N ARG A 223 25.02 -2.03 -8.31
CA ARG A 223 24.62 -3.38 -8.73
C ARG A 223 23.09 -3.41 -8.71
N ARG A 224 22.45 -3.28 -9.88
CA ARG A 224 20.99 -3.36 -10.01
C ARG A 224 20.53 -4.75 -9.56
N LYS A 225 19.42 -4.81 -8.84
CA LYS A 225 18.84 -6.08 -8.38
C LYS A 225 18.45 -6.95 -9.58
N PRO A 226 18.58 -8.28 -9.49
CA PRO A 226 18.19 -9.18 -10.56
C PRO A 226 16.68 -9.12 -10.80
N LEU A 227 16.30 -9.21 -12.06
CA LEU A 227 14.92 -9.27 -12.54
C LEU A 227 14.58 -10.74 -12.79
N LEU A 228 14.17 -11.46 -11.74
CA LEU A 228 13.81 -12.89 -11.82
C LEU A 228 12.30 -13.05 -11.97
N ALA A 229 11.88 -13.93 -12.87
CA ALA A 229 10.49 -14.35 -13.05
C ALA A 229 10.08 -15.49 -12.09
N THR A 230 11.04 -16.06 -11.35
CA THR A 230 10.80 -17.06 -10.30
C THR A 230 10.06 -16.44 -9.11
N TYR A 231 9.45 -17.29 -8.28
CA TYR A 231 8.88 -16.86 -7.01
C TYR A 231 9.97 -16.98 -5.93
N GLU A 232 10.42 -15.84 -5.40
CA GLU A 232 11.43 -15.81 -4.34
C GLU A 232 10.78 -15.43 -3.01
N PRO A 233 10.47 -16.39 -2.13
CA PRO A 233 9.92 -16.10 -0.82
C PRO A 233 10.83 -15.15 -0.02
N ASP A 234 10.22 -14.19 0.67
CA ASP A 234 10.89 -13.19 1.53
C ASP A 234 11.88 -12.24 0.82
N LYS A 235 12.08 -12.37 -0.50
CA LYS A 235 12.94 -11.45 -1.26
C LYS A 235 12.13 -10.38 -1.96
N ARG A 236 12.51 -9.12 -1.74
CA ARG A 236 11.97 -7.99 -2.51
C ARG A 236 12.78 -7.73 -3.77
N LEU A 237 12.30 -8.33 -4.86
CA LEU A 237 12.79 -8.14 -6.22
C LEU A 237 12.11 -6.97 -6.93
N ASP A 238 12.75 -6.48 -7.98
CA ASP A 238 12.20 -5.45 -8.87
C ASP A 238 11.43 -6.07 -10.07
N SER A 239 11.22 -7.39 -10.07
CA SER A 239 10.47 -8.11 -11.10
C SER A 239 8.96 -7.95 -10.99
N TRP A 240 8.46 -7.53 -9.82
CA TRP A 240 7.06 -7.20 -9.57
C TRP A 240 6.96 -5.72 -9.20
N LEU A 241 6.37 -4.92 -10.08
CA LEU A 241 6.22 -3.49 -9.92
C LEU A 241 4.75 -3.15 -9.67
N LYS A 242 4.49 -2.38 -8.61
CA LYS A 242 3.17 -1.79 -8.39
C LYS A 242 3.10 -0.44 -9.11
N VAL A 243 2.13 -0.30 -9.99
CA VAL A 243 1.80 0.96 -10.65
C VAL A 243 0.44 1.38 -10.12
N LYS A 244 0.43 2.42 -9.30
CA LYS A 244 -0.80 2.96 -8.70
C LYS A 244 -1.16 4.28 -9.34
N LYS A 245 -2.44 4.64 -9.26
CA LYS A 245 -2.97 5.98 -9.61
C LYS A 245 -2.07 7.10 -9.08
N ASP A 246 -1.62 6.91 -7.84
CA ASP A 246 -0.66 7.67 -7.05
C ASP A 246 0.65 8.09 -7.76
N TYR A 247 1.06 7.40 -8.82
CA TYR A 247 2.34 7.67 -9.48
C TYR A 247 2.25 8.64 -10.65
N ASN A 248 1.05 8.91 -11.19
CA ASN A 248 0.89 9.75 -12.38
C ASN A 248 -0.46 10.49 -12.48
N ALA A 249 -1.42 10.26 -11.59
CA ALA A 249 -2.64 11.06 -11.50
C ALA A 249 -2.48 12.13 -10.43
N SER A 250 -3.03 13.32 -10.68
CA SER A 250 -3.27 14.35 -9.68
C SER A 250 -4.01 13.69 -8.51
N PHE A 251 -3.34 13.50 -7.37
CA PHE A 251 -4.05 13.13 -6.14
C PHE A 251 -5.12 14.19 -5.88
N ASP A 252 -6.28 13.80 -5.37
CA ASP A 252 -7.12 14.79 -4.71
C ASP A 252 -6.28 15.30 -3.52
N THR A 253 -6.22 16.62 -3.39
CA THR A 253 -5.47 17.28 -2.33
C THR A 253 -6.42 17.98 -1.38
N ILE A 254 -5.96 18.13 -0.14
CA ILE A 254 -6.66 18.85 0.90
C ILE A 254 -5.65 19.69 1.69
N ASP A 255 -6.02 20.92 1.98
CA ASP A 255 -5.17 21.87 2.70
C ASP A 255 -5.52 21.81 4.19
N MET A 256 -4.57 21.37 5.02
CA MET A 256 -4.83 21.02 6.42
C MET A 256 -3.85 21.72 7.36
N VAL A 257 -4.28 21.89 8.61
CA VAL A 257 -3.48 22.55 9.65
C VAL A 257 -2.79 21.50 10.53
N PRO A 258 -1.46 21.55 10.73
CA PRO A 258 -0.77 20.71 11.70
C PRO A 258 -1.08 21.20 13.12
N VAL A 259 -1.56 20.32 13.98
CA VAL A 259 -2.05 20.69 15.32
C VAL A 259 -1.35 19.96 16.47
N ALA A 260 -0.65 18.86 16.21
CA ALA A 260 0.08 18.13 17.24
C ALA A 260 1.13 17.16 16.64
N GLY A 261 2.01 16.62 17.48
CA GLY A 261 3.02 15.64 17.07
C GLY A 261 3.38 14.63 18.16
N TRP A 262 3.94 13.50 17.72
CA TRP A 262 4.60 12.51 18.58
C TRP A 262 6.07 12.42 18.22
N HIS A 263 6.93 12.08 19.19
CA HIS A 263 8.27 11.63 18.91
C HIS A 263 8.20 10.30 18.16
N GLY A 264 8.89 10.24 17.02
CA GLY A 264 8.95 9.02 16.24
C GLY A 264 9.65 7.88 16.96
N GLN A 265 9.67 6.72 16.33
CA GLN A 265 10.36 5.55 16.84
C GLN A 265 11.54 5.19 15.94
N GLY A 266 12.58 4.57 16.52
CA GLY A 266 13.78 4.15 15.80
C GLY A 266 14.48 5.30 15.06
N ARG A 267 14.62 5.20 13.72
CA ARG A 267 15.27 6.23 12.90
C ARG A 267 14.60 7.60 13.00
N LYS A 268 13.32 7.65 13.38
CA LYS A 268 12.54 8.88 13.54
C LYS A 268 12.45 9.37 14.97
N ALA A 269 13.18 8.77 15.92
CA ALA A 269 13.15 9.15 17.33
C ALA A 269 13.52 10.60 17.61
N LYS A 270 14.18 11.27 16.65
CA LYS A 270 14.52 12.69 16.73
C LYS A 270 13.52 13.60 16.02
N TRP A 271 12.41 13.08 15.51
CA TRP A 271 11.50 13.87 14.67
C TRP A 271 10.07 13.76 15.14
N TRP A 272 9.30 14.83 14.92
CA TRP A 272 7.84 14.78 15.03
C TRP A 272 7.26 13.86 13.94
N SER A 273 6.86 12.65 14.33
CA SER A 273 6.23 11.66 13.45
C SER A 273 5.56 10.56 14.28
N PRO A 274 4.22 10.36 14.20
CA PRO A 274 3.27 11.07 13.35
C PRO A 274 3.05 12.54 13.70
N ILE A 275 2.53 13.29 12.73
CA ILE A 275 2.00 14.65 12.89
C ILE A 275 0.48 14.61 12.70
N LEU A 276 -0.26 15.25 13.60
CA LEU A 276 -1.71 15.33 13.61
C LEU A 276 -2.18 16.51 12.76
N LEU A 277 -3.16 16.28 11.90
CA LEU A 277 -3.67 17.26 10.95
C LEU A 277 -5.18 17.44 11.10
N ALA A 278 -5.63 18.69 11.01
CA ALA A 278 -7.01 19.10 11.19
C ALA A 278 -7.52 19.94 10.01
N VAL A 279 -8.85 19.96 9.85
CA VAL A 279 -9.60 20.86 8.97
C VAL A 279 -10.32 21.91 9.82
N ARG A 280 -10.74 23.00 9.19
CA ARG A 280 -11.48 24.06 9.86
C ARG A 280 -12.98 23.73 9.93
N ASN A 281 -13.58 23.91 11.10
CA ASN A 281 -15.02 24.00 11.23
C ASN A 281 -15.43 25.48 11.07
N GLU A 282 -16.19 25.82 10.02
CA GLU A 282 -16.55 27.21 9.73
C GLU A 282 -17.52 27.81 10.76
N ASP A 283 -18.43 27.00 11.30
CA ASP A 283 -19.47 27.46 12.23
C ASP A 283 -18.90 27.80 13.61
N SER A 284 -17.99 26.96 14.11
CA SER A 284 -17.38 27.13 15.44
C SER A 284 -16.03 27.83 15.41
N GLY A 285 -15.37 27.90 14.25
CA GLY A 285 -13.98 28.36 14.11
C GLY A 285 -12.94 27.41 14.69
N SER A 286 -13.34 26.21 15.16
CA SER A 286 -12.43 25.21 15.71
C SER A 286 -11.70 24.42 14.62
N PHE A 287 -10.64 23.71 15.01
CA PHE A 287 -9.94 22.75 14.16
C PHE A 287 -10.31 21.33 14.55
N GLU A 288 -10.91 20.60 13.62
CA GLU A 288 -11.33 19.21 13.81
C GLU A 288 -10.31 18.26 13.17
N VAL A 289 -9.75 17.37 13.99
CA VAL A 289 -8.70 16.45 13.53
C VAL A 289 -9.26 15.42 12.55
N VAL A 290 -8.52 15.18 11.47
CA VAL A 290 -8.89 14.20 10.42
C VAL A 290 -7.95 13.00 10.38
N CYS A 291 -6.64 13.21 10.52
CA CYS A 291 -5.68 12.12 10.37
C CYS A 291 -4.31 12.38 11.01
N LYS A 292 -3.51 11.32 11.09
CA LYS A 292 -2.07 11.36 11.37
C LYS A 292 -1.30 11.14 10.07
N CYS A 293 -0.23 11.92 9.87
CA CYS A 293 0.67 11.79 8.73
C CYS A 293 2.07 11.34 9.16
N ILE A 294 2.64 10.37 8.43
CA ILE A 294 4.02 9.87 8.59
C ILE A 294 4.80 9.82 7.26
N SER A 295 4.17 10.22 6.16
CA SER A 295 4.62 10.00 4.78
C SER A 295 4.77 11.32 4.02
N GLY A 296 5.68 11.37 3.05
CA GLY A 296 5.96 12.57 2.24
C GLY A 296 6.94 13.57 2.88
N LEU A 297 7.37 13.32 4.11
CA LEU A 297 8.25 14.17 4.88
C LEU A 297 9.72 13.75 4.65
N THR A 298 10.54 14.65 4.11
CA THR A 298 11.98 14.44 3.89
C THR A 298 12.78 14.72 5.16
N ASP A 299 14.02 14.23 5.26
CA ASP A 299 14.89 14.53 6.40
C ASP A 299 15.15 16.03 6.57
N THR A 300 15.29 16.75 5.44
CA THR A 300 15.38 18.22 5.43
C THR A 300 14.13 18.87 6.01
N PHE A 301 12.96 18.37 5.63
CA PHE A 301 11.69 18.84 6.19
C PHE A 301 11.60 18.56 7.69
N TYR A 302 11.93 17.34 8.14
CA TYR A 302 11.86 17.00 9.57
C TYR A 302 12.74 17.90 10.42
N LYS A 303 13.94 18.23 9.90
CA LYS A 303 14.84 19.16 10.58
C LYS A 303 14.21 20.56 10.70
N ALA A 304 13.77 21.14 9.57
CA ALA A 304 13.14 22.45 9.57
C ALA A 304 11.85 22.49 10.41
N ASN A 305 11.06 21.42 10.38
CA ASN A 305 9.83 21.31 11.16
C ASN A 305 10.11 21.20 12.66
N ARG A 306 11.17 20.49 13.06
CA ARG A 306 11.60 20.45 14.46
C ARG A 306 12.13 21.79 14.93
N ASP A 307 12.89 22.49 14.10
CA ASP A 307 13.40 23.82 14.42
C ASP A 307 12.24 24.84 14.55
N PHE A 308 11.15 24.65 13.79
CA PHE A 308 9.95 25.50 13.87
C PHE A 308 9.06 25.18 15.08
N TYR A 309 8.87 23.90 15.41
CA TYR A 309 8.11 23.41 16.57
C TYR A 309 9.09 22.81 17.61
N ASP A 310 9.81 23.66 18.33
CA ASP A 310 10.87 23.23 19.23
C ASP A 310 10.35 23.00 20.65
N ASP A 311 10.59 21.79 21.18
CA ASP A 311 10.27 21.38 22.55
C ASP A 311 11.46 21.50 23.50
N SER A 312 12.51 22.24 23.10
CA SER A 312 13.82 22.40 23.75
C SER A 312 14.75 21.17 23.72
N SER A 313 14.24 19.98 23.35
CA SER A 313 15.04 18.75 23.29
C SER A 313 16.01 18.71 22.09
N GLY A 314 15.84 19.64 21.14
CA GLY A 314 16.67 19.80 19.94
C GLY A 314 17.99 20.55 20.15
N GLY A 315 18.22 21.12 21.34
CA GLY A 315 19.46 21.81 21.71
C GLY A 315 19.43 23.34 21.58
N SER A 316 18.30 23.95 21.20
CA SER A 316 18.12 25.42 21.20
C SER A 316 17.93 25.99 22.62
N GLY A 317 17.40 25.18 23.54
CA GLY A 317 17.01 25.61 24.90
C GLY A 317 15.77 26.50 24.95
N VAL A 318 15.09 26.73 23.83
CA VAL A 318 13.90 27.60 23.74
C VAL A 318 12.71 26.78 23.26
N ILE A 319 11.61 26.81 24.02
CA ILE A 319 10.33 26.25 23.60
C ILE A 319 9.65 27.25 22.66
N GLN A 320 9.29 26.84 21.45
CA GLN A 320 8.68 27.73 20.46
C GLN A 320 7.57 27.03 19.67
N ASN A 321 6.47 27.77 19.43
CA ASN A 321 5.32 27.37 18.62
C ASN A 321 4.62 26.08 19.09
N ILE A 322 4.78 25.73 20.37
CA ILE A 322 4.15 24.56 20.96
C ILE A 322 3.45 24.87 22.27
N ARG A 323 2.57 23.95 22.67
CA ARG A 323 1.83 23.97 23.93
C ARG A 323 1.92 22.62 24.62
N SER A 324 1.94 22.64 25.94
CA SER A 324 1.98 21.43 26.79
C SER A 324 0.61 20.79 27.00
N SER A 325 -0.48 21.47 26.64
CA SER A 325 -1.86 21.00 26.84
C SER A 325 -2.72 21.30 25.63
N LYS A 326 -3.71 20.43 25.36
CA LYS A 326 -4.65 20.57 24.25
C LYS A 326 -5.36 21.93 24.28
N PRO A 327 -5.25 22.76 23.21
CA PRO A 327 -6.04 23.97 23.08
C PRO A 327 -7.54 23.67 22.98
N ALA A 328 -8.36 24.54 23.57
CA ALA A 328 -9.82 24.36 23.57
C ALA A 328 -10.44 24.42 22.16
N PHE A 329 -9.78 25.12 21.22
CA PHE A 329 -10.23 25.24 19.83
C PHE A 329 -9.77 24.06 18.95
N ILE A 330 -9.14 23.03 19.49
CA ILE A 330 -8.79 21.80 18.76
C ILE A 330 -9.65 20.64 19.28
N GLU A 331 -10.44 20.06 18.38
CA GLU A 331 -11.30 18.92 18.65
C GLU A 331 -10.58 17.61 18.33
N TYR A 332 -10.27 16.85 19.38
CA TYR A 332 -9.58 15.58 19.32
C TYR A 332 -9.86 14.74 20.57
N SER A 333 -10.23 13.47 20.36
CA SER A 333 -10.54 12.49 21.41
C SER A 333 -9.69 11.23 21.33
N GLY A 334 -8.64 11.22 20.48
CA GLY A 334 -7.72 10.10 20.35
C GLY A 334 -6.60 10.09 21.40
N PRO A 335 -5.58 9.20 21.24
CA PRO A 335 -4.45 9.11 22.15
C PRO A 335 -3.70 10.44 22.30
N GLU A 336 -3.29 10.82 23.52
CA GLU A 336 -2.60 12.09 23.78
C GLU A 336 -1.30 12.22 22.95
N PRO A 337 -1.07 13.38 22.29
CA PRO A 337 0.20 13.69 21.65
C PRO A 337 1.30 14.06 22.65
N ASP A 338 2.56 13.93 22.23
CA ASP A 338 3.67 14.39 23.05
C ASP A 338 3.73 15.92 23.12
N VAL A 339 3.21 16.58 22.07
CA VAL A 339 3.22 18.03 21.94
C VAL A 339 2.02 18.52 21.12
N TRP A 340 1.45 19.65 21.53
CA TRP A 340 0.46 20.40 20.77
C TRP A 340 1.16 21.53 20.01
N PHE A 341 0.87 21.66 18.72
CA PHE A 341 1.42 22.74 17.90
C PHE A 341 0.52 23.97 17.98
N GLU A 342 1.11 25.15 18.01
CA GLU A 342 0.38 26.39 17.77
C GLU A 342 0.01 26.45 16.28
N PRO A 343 -1.28 26.48 15.91
CA PRO A 343 -1.67 26.57 14.51
C PRO A 343 -1.15 27.86 13.88
N GLN A 344 -0.25 27.74 12.90
CA GLN A 344 0.34 28.89 12.19
C GLN A 344 0.59 28.60 10.71
N GLU A 345 0.40 27.36 10.25
CA GLU A 345 0.75 26.93 8.91
C GLU A 345 -0.38 26.09 8.30
N VAL A 346 -0.46 26.10 6.97
CA VAL A 346 -1.35 25.20 6.20
C VAL A 346 -0.49 24.31 5.32
N TRP A 347 -0.82 23.02 5.27
CA TRP A 347 -0.08 22.01 4.54
C TRP A 347 -0.96 21.37 3.48
N GLU A 348 -0.43 21.26 2.26
CA GLU A 348 -1.08 20.53 1.18
C GLU A 348 -0.83 19.02 1.35
N MET A 349 -1.91 18.27 1.48
CA MET A 349 -1.89 16.84 1.73
C MET A 349 -2.51 16.09 0.55
N ALA A 350 -1.80 15.10 0.04
CA ALA A 350 -2.36 14.10 -0.88
C ALA A 350 -2.92 12.91 -0.10
N PHE A 351 -3.94 12.26 -0.63
CA PHE A 351 -4.52 11.05 -0.05
C PHE A 351 -5.06 10.13 -1.15
N ALA A 352 -5.29 8.86 -0.80
CA ALA A 352 -5.88 7.88 -1.71
C ALA A 352 -7.41 7.98 -1.73
N ASP A 353 -8.02 7.88 -0.54
CA ASP A 353 -9.47 7.87 -0.35
C ASP A 353 -9.86 8.61 0.94
N VAL A 354 -11.12 9.07 1.02
CA VAL A 354 -11.77 9.51 2.26
C VAL A 354 -12.61 8.35 2.82
N THR A 355 -12.53 8.12 4.12
CA THR A 355 -13.14 6.97 4.82
C THR A 355 -13.87 7.41 6.07
N LEU A 356 -14.90 6.66 6.48
CA LEU A 356 -15.56 6.87 7.78
C LEU A 356 -14.61 6.48 8.91
N SER A 357 -14.41 7.39 9.86
CA SER A 357 -13.53 7.25 11.00
C SER A 357 -14.31 7.01 12.29
N PRO A 358 -13.94 5.98 13.08
CA PRO A 358 -14.47 5.81 14.43
C PRO A 358 -13.71 6.65 15.48
N THR A 359 -12.62 7.32 15.11
CA THR A 359 -11.71 8.02 16.05
C THR A 359 -11.73 9.53 15.87
N TYR A 360 -11.88 9.98 14.63
CA TYR A 360 -11.78 11.38 14.25
C TYR A 360 -13.18 11.93 14.05
N THR A 361 -13.42 13.13 14.54
CA THR A 361 -14.74 13.76 14.63
C THR A 361 -15.04 14.71 13.49
N ALA A 362 -14.05 15.00 12.64
CA ALA A 362 -14.21 15.88 11.49
C ALA A 362 -15.40 15.46 10.62
N ALA A 363 -16.29 16.42 10.32
CA ALA A 363 -17.48 16.23 9.49
C ALA A 363 -18.54 15.22 10.02
N ILE A 364 -18.58 14.95 11.34
CA ILE A 364 -19.74 14.31 11.97
C ILE A 364 -21.00 15.13 11.66
N GLY A 365 -22.12 14.46 11.36
CA GLY A 365 -23.39 15.06 10.99
C GLY A 365 -23.50 15.48 9.52
N LEU A 366 -22.38 15.54 8.77
CA LEU A 366 -22.42 15.88 7.33
C LEU A 366 -22.56 14.65 6.43
N VAL A 367 -21.92 13.54 6.82
CA VAL A 367 -21.95 12.27 6.06
C VAL A 367 -22.50 11.13 6.90
N SER A 368 -22.15 11.09 8.19
CA SER A 368 -22.66 10.13 9.16
C SER A 368 -22.97 10.86 10.46
N GLU A 369 -24.11 10.53 11.07
CA GLU A 369 -24.56 11.11 12.35
C GLU A 369 -23.60 10.79 13.51
N GLU A 370 -22.87 9.68 13.44
CA GLU A 370 -22.06 9.18 14.56
C GLU A 370 -20.56 9.10 14.28
N ARG A 371 -20.15 9.11 13.00
CA ARG A 371 -18.74 8.91 12.60
C ARG A 371 -18.23 10.08 11.79
N GLY A 372 -17.02 10.54 12.12
CA GLY A 372 -16.34 11.55 11.31
C GLY A 372 -15.66 10.93 10.10
N LEU A 373 -14.81 11.72 9.44
CA LEU A 373 -14.06 11.33 8.26
C LEU A 373 -12.55 11.31 8.54
N SER A 374 -11.84 10.45 7.81
CA SER A 374 -10.37 10.33 7.83
C SER A 374 -9.84 10.05 6.43
N LEU A 375 -8.56 10.37 6.22
CA LEU A 375 -7.86 10.12 4.96
C LEU A 375 -7.15 8.76 4.99
N ARG A 376 -7.24 8.01 3.90
CA ARG A 376 -6.43 6.82 3.64
C ARG A 376 -5.13 7.21 2.94
N PHE A 377 -4.02 6.70 3.45
CA PHE A 377 -2.66 6.99 2.96
C PHE A 377 -2.33 8.49 2.81
N PRO A 378 -2.56 9.32 3.85
CA PRO A 378 -2.21 10.73 3.79
C PRO A 378 -0.70 10.90 3.60
N ARG A 379 -0.33 11.83 2.72
CA ARG A 379 1.04 12.15 2.35
C ARG A 379 1.23 13.64 2.26
N PHE A 380 2.20 14.16 3.00
CA PHE A 380 2.59 15.56 2.89
C PHE A 380 3.17 15.86 1.49
N LEU A 381 2.71 16.94 0.87
CA LEU A 381 3.26 17.45 -0.38
C LEU A 381 4.15 18.67 -0.11
N LYS A 382 3.59 19.73 0.44
CA LYS A 382 4.29 21.00 0.70
C LYS A 382 3.58 21.84 1.76
N LYS A 383 4.29 22.82 2.31
CA LYS A 383 3.67 23.93 3.06
C LYS A 383 3.02 24.89 2.05
N ARG A 384 1.90 25.48 2.45
CA ARG A 384 1.13 26.48 1.71
C ARG A 384 1.40 27.85 2.31
N ASP A 385 2.56 28.40 1.97
CA ASP A 385 2.96 29.75 2.40
C ASP A 385 2.06 30.84 1.79
N ASP A 386 1.26 30.46 0.78
CA ASP A 386 0.26 31.29 0.11
C ASP A 386 -1.13 31.26 0.78
N LYS A 387 -1.32 30.49 1.86
CA LYS A 387 -2.62 30.34 2.54
C LYS A 387 -2.58 30.65 4.03
N GLY A 388 -3.58 31.41 4.48
CA GLY A 388 -3.89 31.59 5.90
C GLY A 388 -4.65 30.40 6.50
N LEU A 389 -4.74 30.34 7.84
CA LEU A 389 -5.48 29.30 8.56
C LEU A 389 -6.98 29.30 8.23
N ASP A 390 -7.52 30.46 7.87
CA ASP A 390 -8.89 30.67 7.43
C ASP A 390 -9.16 30.14 6.01
N GLU A 391 -8.11 29.89 5.22
CA GLU A 391 -8.18 29.29 3.89
C GLU A 391 -7.86 27.78 3.88
N ALA A 392 -7.66 27.20 5.07
CA ALA A 392 -7.58 25.75 5.25
C ALA A 392 -8.91 25.11 4.84
N SER A 393 -8.83 23.88 4.35
CA SER A 393 -10.01 23.12 3.95
C SER A 393 -10.96 22.89 5.13
N THR A 394 -12.26 22.82 4.81
CA THR A 394 -13.34 22.77 5.79
C THR A 394 -13.94 21.37 5.91
N ASN A 395 -14.78 21.17 6.93
CA ASN A 395 -15.59 19.97 7.09
C ASN A 395 -16.50 19.69 5.88
N GLU A 396 -17.12 20.72 5.32
CA GLU A 396 -17.98 20.65 4.13
C GLU A 396 -17.17 20.22 2.91
N PHE A 397 -15.96 20.76 2.74
CA PHE A 397 -15.08 20.34 1.67
C PHE A 397 -14.67 18.88 1.82
N LEU A 398 -14.27 18.45 3.02
CA LEU A 398 -13.95 17.05 3.32
C LEU A 398 -15.14 16.11 3.04
N ALA A 399 -16.35 16.50 3.45
CA ALA A 399 -17.57 15.76 3.16
C ALA A 399 -17.87 15.70 1.65
N SER A 400 -17.60 16.79 0.91
CA SER A 400 -17.78 16.82 -0.55
C SER A 400 -16.84 15.86 -1.27
N LEU A 401 -15.60 15.71 -0.80
CA LEU A 401 -14.63 14.74 -1.32
C LEU A 401 -15.11 13.31 -1.13
N PHE A 402 -15.68 12.99 0.04
CA PHE A 402 -16.28 11.68 0.31
C PHE A 402 -17.46 11.39 -0.64
N ARG A 403 -18.40 12.34 -0.79
CA ARG A 403 -19.57 12.16 -1.68
C ARG A 403 -19.16 12.01 -3.15
N LYS A 404 -18.16 12.79 -3.60
CA LYS A 404 -17.59 12.69 -4.96
C LYS A 404 -16.98 11.30 -5.20
N GLN A 405 -16.32 10.73 -4.19
CA GLN A 405 -15.78 9.37 -4.25
C GLN A 405 -16.89 8.32 -4.38
N GLU A 406 -17.97 8.44 -3.60
CA GLU A 406 -19.13 7.54 -3.67
C GLU A 406 -19.91 7.66 -4.99
N LEU A 407 -20.02 8.86 -5.58
CA LEU A 407 -20.67 9.02 -6.88
C LEU A 407 -19.91 8.34 -8.01
N LYS A 408 -18.57 8.38 -7.98
CA LYS A 408 -17.73 7.58 -8.89
C LYS A 408 -17.84 6.08 -8.63
N ALA A 409 -18.40 5.68 -7.49
CA ALA A 409 -18.52 4.29 -7.08
C ALA A 409 -19.77 3.59 -7.62
N ILE A 410 -20.73 4.34 -8.19
CA ILE A 410 -21.91 3.82 -8.88
C ILE A 410 -21.52 3.59 -10.35
N PRO A 411 -21.70 2.38 -10.91
CA PRO A 411 -21.36 2.11 -12.31
C PRO A 411 -22.10 3.08 -13.24
N ALA A 412 -21.43 3.55 -14.29
CA ALA A 412 -22.03 4.25 -15.43
C ALA A 412 -22.91 3.30 -16.28
N ALA A 413 -23.85 2.61 -15.64
CA ALA A 413 -24.73 1.62 -16.24
C ALA A 413 -26.10 2.20 -16.66
N ILE A 414 -26.26 3.53 -16.65
CA ILE A 414 -27.53 4.19 -17.02
C ILE A 414 -27.46 4.82 -18.42
N ASP A 415 -26.28 5.19 -18.93
CA ASP A 415 -26.14 5.87 -20.23
C ASP A 415 -26.17 4.94 -21.46
N ALA A 416 -26.37 3.63 -21.28
CA ALA A 416 -26.49 2.67 -22.39
C ALA A 416 -27.94 2.20 -22.64
N ALA A 417 -28.92 2.74 -21.90
CA ALA A 417 -30.33 2.32 -21.99
C ALA A 417 -31.25 3.31 -22.73
N GLU A 418 -30.71 4.39 -23.33
CA GLU A 418 -31.50 5.36 -24.11
C GLU A 418 -31.35 5.24 -25.63
N ASP A 419 -30.60 4.24 -26.13
CA ASP A 419 -30.44 3.96 -27.57
C ASP A 419 -30.95 2.55 -27.96
N GLU A 420 -32.18 2.18 -27.56
CA GLU A 420 -32.95 1.08 -28.18
C GLU A 420 -34.34 1.52 -28.67
#